data_AF-A0A935E753-F1
#
_entry.id   AF-A0A935E753-F1
#
_cell.length_a   1.000
_cell.length_b   1.000
_cell.length_c   1.000
_cell.angle_alpha   90.00
_cell.angle_beta   90.00
_cell.angle_gamma   90.00
#
_symmetry.space_group_name_H-M   'P 1'
#
loop_
_entity.id
_entity.type
_entity.pdbx_description
1 polymer ?
#
loop_
_entity_poly.entity_id
_entity_poly.type
_entity_poly.pdbx_seq_one_letter_code
_entity_poly.pdbx_strand_id
1 'polypeptide(L)'
;MARSVLPSTARGWSRAEGARIHRAERARSRAQLRTLSRLADPDDYDGDLTWESKHELAYMVSERRAADKIGPLTAWATRTVDKNPELATAPLEVRLDYFRRLLPPGVIGEHAISHLRYPLDPAWRRHRYRPRPSPSPTLSDMVEAIVAAGAHGELNYRIGRAIAPFVRTAVTVPPTRLINDDHPAPGILIPRHVEYTVRRQSRRFLAGAHDINGFASQTPVVERDIARYLYVELVNAGQVS
;
A
#
# COMPACT_ATOMS: atom_id res chain seq x y z
N MET A 1 -10.21 -16.22 28.13
CA MET A 1 -10.12 -15.54 26.81
C MET A 1 -11.02 -16.15 25.73
N ALA A 2 -12.06 -16.94 26.07
CA ALA A 2 -12.98 -17.53 25.10
C ALA A 2 -14.08 -16.57 24.57
N ARG A 3 -14.11 -15.31 25.05
CA ARG A 3 -15.16 -14.32 24.74
C ARG A 3 -14.79 -13.28 23.67
N SER A 4 -13.57 -13.26 23.14
CA SER A 4 -13.07 -12.15 22.31
C SER A 4 -12.82 -12.46 20.82
N VAL A 5 -13.11 -13.67 20.33
CA VAL A 5 -13.20 -13.90 18.87
C VAL A 5 -14.58 -13.41 18.43
N LEU A 6 -14.71 -12.10 18.25
CA LEU A 6 -15.96 -11.46 17.86
C LEU A 6 -16.42 -11.99 16.48
N PRO A 7 -17.73 -12.15 16.25
CA PRO A 7 -18.27 -12.55 14.95
C PRO A 7 -17.85 -11.54 13.87
N SER A 8 -17.44 -12.06 12.70
CA SER A 8 -17.07 -11.29 11.49
C SER A 8 -17.94 -10.06 11.28
N THR A 9 -17.33 -8.90 11.02
CA THR A 9 -18.08 -7.69 10.62
C THR A 9 -18.73 -7.85 9.24
N ALA A 10 -18.27 -8.81 8.43
CA ALA A 10 -18.80 -9.11 7.10
C ALA A 10 -19.92 -10.17 7.11
N ARG A 11 -20.45 -10.59 8.27
CA ARG A 11 -21.47 -11.67 8.35
C ARG A 11 -22.73 -11.38 7.54
N GLY A 12 -23.20 -10.13 7.52
CA GLY A 12 -24.36 -9.71 6.74
C GLY A 12 -24.10 -9.82 5.22
N TRP A 13 -22.98 -9.24 4.78
CA TRP A 13 -22.53 -9.31 3.39
C TRP A 13 -22.31 -10.75 2.92
N SER A 14 -21.64 -11.59 3.72
CA SER A 14 -21.33 -12.98 3.36
C SER A 14 -22.60 -13.82 3.14
N ARG A 15 -23.67 -13.57 3.90
CA ARG A 15 -24.94 -14.27 3.68
C ARG A 15 -25.61 -13.82 2.38
N ALA A 16 -25.61 -12.52 2.11
CA ALA A 16 -26.16 -11.98 0.87
C ALA A 16 -25.38 -12.49 -0.35
N GLU A 17 -24.07 -12.53 -0.25
CA GLU A 17 -23.18 -12.98 -1.31
C GLU A 17 -23.31 -14.50 -1.55
N GLY A 18 -23.37 -15.31 -0.49
CA GLY A 18 -23.64 -16.75 -0.62
C GLY A 18 -24.99 -17.03 -1.28
N ALA A 19 -26.03 -16.27 -0.91
CA ALA A 19 -27.34 -16.38 -1.56
C ALA A 19 -27.27 -15.98 -3.05
N ARG A 20 -26.45 -14.98 -3.40
CA ARG A 20 -26.22 -14.55 -4.79
C ARG A 20 -25.50 -15.64 -5.60
N ILE A 21 -24.40 -16.18 -5.08
CA ILE A 21 -23.60 -17.23 -5.71
C ILE A 21 -24.48 -18.45 -6.00
N HIS A 22 -25.18 -18.98 -5.00
CA HIS A 22 -26.06 -20.14 -5.20
C HIS A 22 -27.25 -19.85 -6.12
N ARG A 23 -27.74 -18.61 -6.18
CA ARG A 23 -28.78 -18.23 -7.14
C ARG A 23 -28.24 -18.27 -8.57
N ALA A 24 -27.03 -17.76 -8.79
CA ALA A 24 -26.37 -17.77 -10.10
C ALA A 24 -26.06 -19.22 -10.55
N GLU A 25 -25.54 -20.04 -9.64
CA GLU A 25 -25.30 -21.47 -9.85
C GLU A 25 -26.59 -22.19 -10.30
N ARG A 26 -27.69 -22.05 -9.54
CA ARG A 26 -28.99 -22.62 -9.92
C ARG A 26 -29.51 -22.10 -11.25
N ALA A 27 -29.31 -20.81 -11.55
CA ALA A 27 -29.77 -20.23 -12.81
C ALA A 27 -29.00 -20.83 -14.00
N ARG A 28 -27.68 -21.02 -13.85
CA ARG A 28 -26.82 -21.68 -14.84
C ARG A 28 -27.22 -23.13 -15.05
N SER A 29 -27.35 -23.92 -13.99
CA SER A 29 -27.75 -25.33 -14.10
C SER A 29 -29.13 -25.46 -14.77
N ARG A 30 -30.08 -24.58 -14.46
CA ARG A 30 -31.40 -24.56 -15.12
C ARG A 30 -31.32 -24.19 -16.60
N ALA A 31 -30.46 -23.24 -16.98
CA ALA A 31 -30.27 -22.87 -18.38
C ALA A 31 -29.65 -24.03 -19.18
N GLN A 32 -28.67 -24.71 -18.59
CA GLN A 32 -28.05 -25.91 -19.14
C GLN A 32 -29.04 -27.06 -19.31
N LEU A 33 -29.81 -27.38 -18.27
CA LEU A 33 -30.86 -28.40 -18.33
C LEU A 33 -31.93 -28.08 -19.38
N ARG A 34 -32.30 -26.80 -19.54
CA ARG A 34 -33.23 -26.36 -20.61
C ARG A 34 -32.65 -26.49 -22.01
N THR A 35 -31.33 -26.37 -22.15
CA THR A 35 -30.64 -26.54 -23.43
C THR A 35 -30.61 -28.02 -23.78
N LEU A 36 -30.18 -28.86 -22.84
CA LEU A 36 -30.21 -30.31 -22.96
C LEU A 36 -31.62 -30.83 -23.31
N SER A 37 -32.67 -30.34 -22.65
CA SER A 37 -34.05 -30.79 -22.89
C SER A 37 -34.61 -30.42 -24.27
N ARG A 38 -33.92 -29.61 -25.06
CA ARG A 38 -34.33 -29.17 -26.40
C ARG A 38 -33.57 -29.88 -27.51
N LEU A 39 -32.54 -30.66 -27.18
CA LEU A 39 -31.80 -31.46 -28.14
C LEU A 39 -32.62 -32.69 -28.53
N ALA A 40 -32.49 -33.12 -29.79
CA ALA A 40 -33.13 -34.33 -30.28
C ALA A 40 -32.42 -35.59 -29.74
N ASP A 41 -31.10 -35.52 -29.59
CA ASP A 41 -30.26 -36.51 -28.93
C ASP A 41 -29.55 -35.87 -27.71
N PRO A 42 -29.75 -36.37 -26.49
CA PRO A 42 -29.03 -35.90 -25.30
C PRO A 42 -27.51 -36.02 -25.38
N ASP A 43 -26.99 -36.96 -26.19
CA ASP A 43 -25.55 -37.18 -26.34
C ASP A 43 -24.87 -36.04 -27.14
N ASP A 44 -25.65 -35.21 -27.85
CA ASP A 44 -25.16 -34.01 -28.54
C ASP A 44 -24.86 -32.83 -27.60
N TYR A 45 -25.12 -32.98 -26.29
CA TYR A 45 -24.93 -31.92 -25.32
C TYR A 45 -23.46 -31.80 -24.86
N ASP A 46 -22.85 -30.66 -25.14
CA ASP A 46 -21.45 -30.36 -24.83
C ASP A 46 -21.25 -29.57 -23.52
N GLY A 47 -22.32 -29.24 -22.80
CA GLY A 47 -22.24 -28.36 -21.63
C GLY A 47 -21.86 -29.08 -20.33
N ASP A 48 -21.29 -28.33 -19.38
CA ASP A 48 -20.88 -28.87 -18.08
C ASP A 48 -22.00 -28.76 -17.01
N LEU A 49 -22.71 -29.86 -16.74
CA LEU A 49 -23.72 -29.93 -15.67
C LEU A 49 -23.14 -30.07 -14.26
N THR A 50 -21.85 -30.34 -14.15
CA THR A 50 -21.14 -30.54 -12.88
C THR A 50 -20.49 -29.26 -12.37
N TRP A 51 -20.66 -28.15 -13.08
CA TRP A 51 -20.08 -26.87 -12.72
C TRP A 51 -20.55 -26.43 -11.33
N GLU A 52 -19.59 -26.22 -10.43
CA GLU A 52 -19.81 -25.73 -9.06
C GLU A 52 -19.08 -24.41 -8.85
N SER A 53 -19.69 -23.48 -8.11
CA SER A 53 -19.10 -22.16 -7.79
C SER A 53 -18.05 -22.22 -6.66
N LYS A 54 -17.15 -23.22 -6.70
CA LYS A 54 -16.16 -23.49 -5.62
C LYS A 54 -15.24 -22.29 -5.39
N HIS A 55 -14.81 -21.63 -6.46
CA HIS A 55 -13.88 -20.51 -6.39
C HIS A 55 -14.55 -19.27 -5.77
N GLU A 56 -15.77 -18.93 -6.18
CA GLU A 56 -16.53 -17.79 -5.66
C GLU A 56 -16.88 -17.99 -4.18
N LEU A 57 -17.26 -19.22 -3.79
CA LEU A 57 -17.50 -19.56 -2.40
C LEU A 57 -16.22 -19.47 -1.57
N ALA A 58 -15.10 -19.98 -2.08
CA ALA A 58 -13.80 -19.89 -1.41
C ALA A 58 -13.36 -18.43 -1.21
N TYR A 59 -13.54 -17.60 -2.23
CA TYR A 59 -13.24 -16.17 -2.18
C TYR A 59 -14.10 -15.43 -1.15
N MET A 60 -15.43 -15.65 -1.16
CA MET A 60 -16.34 -15.08 -0.18
C MET A 60 -15.98 -15.49 1.26
N VAL A 61 -15.64 -16.77 1.48
CA VAL A 61 -15.19 -17.26 2.78
C VAL A 61 -13.87 -16.59 3.20
N SER A 62 -12.95 -16.38 2.26
CA SER A 62 -11.69 -15.65 2.49
C SER A 62 -11.95 -14.22 2.96
N GLU A 63 -12.78 -13.47 2.24
CA GLU A 63 -13.15 -12.08 2.58
C GLU A 63 -13.83 -12.00 3.96
N ARG A 64 -14.73 -12.94 4.25
CA ARG A 64 -15.41 -13.03 5.55
C ARG A 64 -14.43 -13.25 6.70
N ARG A 65 -13.43 -14.12 6.48
CA ARG A 65 -12.38 -14.42 7.46
C ARG A 65 -11.42 -13.24 7.62
N ALA A 66 -11.11 -12.51 6.55
CA ALA A 66 -10.31 -11.29 6.62
C ALA A 66 -10.99 -10.19 7.47
N ALA A 67 -12.32 -10.19 7.51
CA ALA A 67 -13.13 -9.32 8.36
C ALA A 67 -13.33 -9.84 9.80
N ASP A 68 -12.78 -10.99 10.17
CA ASP A 68 -12.79 -11.44 11.56
C ASP A 68 -11.85 -10.54 12.39
N LYS A 69 -12.27 -10.16 13.61
CA LYS A 69 -11.45 -9.34 14.52
C LYS A 69 -10.38 -10.20 15.22
N ILE A 70 -9.48 -10.80 14.45
CA ILE A 70 -8.43 -11.72 14.93
C ILE A 70 -7.16 -11.00 15.37
N GLY A 71 -7.02 -9.70 15.12
CA GLY A 71 -5.83 -8.91 15.43
C GLY A 71 -5.28 -9.14 16.86
N PRO A 72 -6.12 -9.06 17.92
CA PRO A 72 -5.67 -9.34 19.28
C PRO A 72 -5.16 -10.77 19.49
N LEU A 73 -5.84 -11.78 18.92
CA LEU A 73 -5.44 -13.18 18.99
C LEU A 73 -4.09 -13.40 18.30
N THR A 74 -3.95 -12.90 17.08
CA THR A 74 -2.70 -12.99 16.31
C THR A 74 -1.55 -12.29 17.02
N ALA A 75 -1.77 -11.07 17.54
CA ALA A 75 -0.75 -10.30 18.23
C ALA A 75 -0.33 -10.93 19.56
N TRP A 76 -1.26 -11.54 20.29
CA TRP A 76 -0.95 -12.31 21.50
C TRP A 76 -0.12 -13.55 21.15
N ALA A 77 -0.58 -14.39 20.21
CA ALA A 77 0.12 -15.61 19.83
C ALA A 77 1.53 -15.33 19.28
N THR A 78 1.66 -14.28 18.46
CA THR A 78 2.94 -13.84 17.91
C THR A 78 3.92 -13.48 19.02
N ARG A 79 3.49 -12.62 19.97
CA ARG A 79 4.32 -12.20 21.12
C ARG A 79 4.66 -13.35 22.06
N THR A 80 3.77 -14.32 22.22
CA THR A 80 4.04 -15.52 23.03
C THR A 80 5.16 -16.36 22.42
N VAL A 81 5.16 -16.55 21.09
CA VAL A 81 6.27 -17.23 20.39
C VAL A 81 7.56 -16.41 20.50
N ASP A 82 7.50 -15.08 20.32
CA ASP A 82 8.70 -14.23 20.36
C ASP A 82 9.38 -14.23 21.73
N LYS A 83 8.60 -14.35 22.80
CA LYS A 83 9.10 -14.39 24.18
C LYS A 83 9.58 -15.77 24.62
N ASN A 84 9.34 -16.82 23.84
CA ASN A 84 9.73 -18.18 24.18
C ASN A 84 10.74 -18.71 23.13
N PRO A 85 12.04 -18.76 23.44
CA PRO A 85 13.08 -19.20 22.52
C PRO A 85 12.86 -20.61 21.92
N GLU A 86 12.28 -21.51 22.70
CA GLU A 86 11.98 -22.88 22.24
C GLU A 86 10.88 -22.86 21.18
N LEU A 87 9.80 -22.10 21.40
CA LEU A 87 8.73 -21.95 20.40
C LEU A 87 9.19 -21.14 19.18
N ALA A 88 10.07 -20.15 19.37
CA ALA A 88 10.58 -19.29 18.30
C ALA A 88 11.40 -20.07 17.26
N THR A 89 12.06 -21.15 17.68
CA THR A 89 12.85 -22.04 16.81
C THR A 89 12.08 -23.29 16.39
N ALA A 90 11.00 -23.64 17.09
CA ALA A 90 10.20 -24.82 16.79
C ALA A 90 9.50 -24.77 15.41
N PRO A 91 9.25 -25.93 14.78
CA PRO A 91 8.41 -26.06 13.59
C PRO A 91 6.97 -25.54 13.79
N LEU A 92 6.29 -25.19 12.70
CA LEU A 92 4.92 -24.65 12.74
C LEU A 92 3.95 -25.56 13.53
N GLU A 93 3.97 -26.86 13.28
CA GLU A 93 3.03 -27.79 13.92
C GLU A 93 3.24 -27.84 15.45
N VAL A 94 4.48 -27.76 15.93
CA VAL A 94 4.78 -27.67 17.37
C VAL A 94 4.24 -26.38 17.98
N ARG A 95 4.33 -25.26 17.25
CA ARG A 95 3.72 -23.99 17.69
C ARG A 95 2.20 -24.11 17.74
N LEU A 96 1.58 -24.70 16.73
CA LEU A 96 0.13 -24.88 16.68
C LEU A 96 -0.36 -25.80 17.79
N ASP A 97 0.36 -26.88 18.09
CA ASP A 97 0.04 -27.79 19.20
C ASP A 97 0.13 -27.09 20.56
N TYR A 98 1.12 -26.21 20.74
CA TYR A 98 1.20 -25.37 21.94
C TYR A 98 -0.07 -24.52 22.11
N PHE A 99 -0.53 -23.85 21.05
CA PHE A 99 -1.76 -23.04 21.12
C PHE A 99 -3.05 -23.89 21.19
N ARG A 100 -3.10 -25.08 20.59
CA ARG A 100 -4.24 -26.01 20.70
C ARG A 100 -4.51 -26.35 22.17
N ARG A 101 -3.46 -26.53 22.98
CA ARG A 101 -3.58 -26.81 24.42
C ARG A 101 -4.10 -25.62 25.23
N LEU A 102 -3.97 -24.39 24.72
CA LEU A 102 -4.39 -23.17 25.41
C LEU A 102 -5.80 -22.69 25.01
N LEU A 103 -6.28 -23.14 23.85
CA LEU A 103 -7.57 -22.74 23.30
C LEU A 103 -8.68 -23.72 23.71
N PRO A 104 -9.94 -23.26 23.81
CA PRO A 104 -11.05 -24.15 24.13
C PRO A 104 -11.22 -25.23 23.05
N PRO A 105 -11.55 -26.48 23.42
CA PRO A 105 -11.74 -27.54 22.44
C PRO A 105 -12.97 -27.28 21.56
N GLY A 106 -12.97 -27.88 20.37
CA GLY A 106 -14.09 -27.82 19.42
C GLY A 106 -14.00 -26.64 18.43
N VAL A 107 -15.12 -26.34 17.77
CA VAL A 107 -15.18 -25.48 16.57
C VAL A 107 -14.58 -24.09 16.78
N ILE A 108 -14.73 -23.50 17.98
CA ILE A 108 -14.18 -22.17 18.29
C ILE A 108 -12.65 -22.22 18.37
N GLY A 109 -12.09 -23.24 19.02
CA GLY A 109 -10.65 -23.45 19.10
C GLY A 109 -10.04 -23.75 17.74
N GLU A 110 -10.66 -24.66 16.98
CA GLU A 110 -10.21 -25.00 15.63
C GLU A 110 -10.24 -23.79 14.68
N HIS A 111 -11.29 -22.97 14.76
CA HIS A 111 -11.38 -21.72 14.00
C HIS A 111 -10.27 -20.74 14.39
N ALA A 112 -9.98 -20.58 15.69
CA ALA A 112 -8.87 -19.76 16.16
C ALA A 112 -7.51 -20.29 15.70
N ILE A 113 -7.29 -21.61 15.73
CA ILE A 113 -6.06 -22.26 15.24
C ILE A 113 -5.87 -22.02 13.73
N SER A 114 -6.95 -22.09 12.95
CA SER A 114 -6.88 -21.81 11.51
C SER A 114 -6.33 -20.41 11.20
N HIS A 115 -6.67 -19.42 12.04
CA HIS A 115 -6.18 -18.04 11.95
C HIS A 115 -4.75 -17.87 12.45
N LEU A 116 -4.24 -18.79 13.27
CA LEU A 116 -2.87 -18.77 13.78
C LEU A 116 -1.87 -19.48 12.86
N ARG A 117 -2.33 -20.36 11.96
CA ARG A 117 -1.46 -21.12 11.04
C ARG A 117 -0.49 -20.20 10.28
N TYR A 118 -1.01 -19.13 9.71
CA TYR A 118 -0.24 -18.23 8.87
C TYR A 118 0.68 -17.29 9.68
N PRO A 119 0.21 -16.58 10.74
CA PRO A 119 1.08 -15.77 11.60
C PRO A 119 2.18 -16.51 12.34
N LEU A 120 2.00 -17.80 12.60
CA LEU A 120 3.00 -18.60 13.31
C LEU A 120 3.96 -19.33 12.37
N ASP A 121 3.68 -19.36 11.06
CA ASP A 121 4.53 -19.97 10.06
C ASP A 121 5.88 -19.21 9.98
N PRO A 122 7.02 -19.88 10.23
CA PRO A 122 8.34 -19.28 10.10
C PRO A 122 8.63 -18.71 8.72
N ALA A 123 8.21 -19.39 7.65
CA ALA A 123 8.41 -18.94 6.27
C ALA A 123 7.61 -17.67 5.99
N TRP A 124 6.38 -17.62 6.49
CA TRP A 124 5.56 -16.43 6.36
C TRP A 124 6.03 -15.25 7.23
N ARG A 125 6.51 -15.54 8.44
CA ARG A 125 7.14 -14.53 9.31
C ARG A 125 8.36 -13.90 8.66
N ARG A 126 9.20 -14.68 7.96
CA ARG A 126 10.32 -14.12 7.16
C ARG A 126 9.85 -13.16 6.06
N HIS A 127 8.65 -13.37 5.50
CA HIS A 127 8.07 -12.51 4.46
C HIS A 127 7.44 -11.23 5.02
N ARG A 128 6.85 -11.25 6.24
CA ARG A 128 6.26 -10.05 6.88
C ARG A 128 7.25 -9.26 7.74
N TYR A 129 8.24 -9.91 8.33
CA TYR A 129 9.41 -9.25 8.91
C TYR A 129 10.45 -9.04 7.80
N ARG A 130 10.18 -8.10 6.89
CA ARG A 130 11.29 -7.24 6.50
C ARG A 130 11.63 -6.46 7.77
N PRO A 131 12.90 -6.46 8.23
CA PRO A 131 13.33 -5.45 9.18
C PRO A 131 12.77 -4.12 8.70
N ARG A 132 12.19 -3.33 9.61
CA ARG A 132 11.91 -1.93 9.29
C ARG A 132 13.22 -1.41 8.71
N PRO A 133 13.28 -1.01 7.42
CA PRO A 133 14.54 -0.51 6.88
C PRO A 133 15.00 0.54 7.87
N SER A 134 16.28 0.48 8.28
CA SER A 134 16.90 1.56 9.07
C SER A 134 16.37 2.87 8.49
N PRO A 135 15.84 3.79 9.33
CA PRO A 135 15.23 5.01 8.81
C PRO A 135 16.16 5.56 7.74
N SER A 136 15.66 5.66 6.50
CA SER A 136 16.50 6.14 5.40
C SER A 136 17.08 7.47 5.86
N PRO A 137 18.40 7.68 5.70
CA PRO A 137 19.03 8.88 6.23
C PRO A 137 18.24 10.11 5.80
N THR A 138 17.99 11.00 6.73
CA THR A 138 17.30 12.25 6.43
C THR A 138 18.14 13.07 5.47
N LEU A 139 17.55 14.08 4.83
CA LEU A 139 18.34 14.98 3.97
C LEU A 139 19.47 15.67 4.76
N SER A 140 19.25 15.98 6.04
CA SER A 140 20.31 16.51 6.91
C SER A 140 21.43 15.50 7.08
N ASP A 141 21.13 14.23 7.39
CA ASP A 141 22.14 13.18 7.56
C ASP A 141 22.96 12.97 6.27
N MET A 142 22.29 12.99 5.11
CA MET A 142 22.95 12.86 3.81
C MET A 142 23.88 14.04 3.53
N VAL A 143 23.45 15.27 3.83
CA VAL A 143 24.24 16.48 3.59
C VAL A 143 25.40 16.58 4.59
N GLU A 144 25.20 16.16 5.83
CA GLU A 144 26.26 16.05 6.84
C GLU A 144 27.35 15.10 6.38
N ALA A 145 26.99 13.91 5.88
CA ALA A 145 27.91 12.96 5.28
C ALA A 145 28.66 13.54 4.07
N ILE A 146 27.98 14.25 3.17
CA ILE A 146 28.61 14.92 2.02
C ILE A 146 29.63 15.97 2.48
N VAL A 147 29.31 16.73 3.52
CA VAL A 147 30.23 17.74 4.09
C VAL A 147 31.42 17.06 4.76
N ALA A 148 31.19 16.00 5.54
CA ALA A 148 32.24 15.22 6.19
C ALA A 148 33.21 14.59 5.18
N ALA A 149 32.70 14.13 4.03
CA ALA A 149 33.50 13.62 2.91
C ALA A 149 34.20 14.74 2.09
N GLY A 150 34.02 16.02 2.44
CA GLY A 150 34.59 17.15 1.70
C GLY A 150 33.91 17.44 0.35
N ALA A 151 32.81 16.77 0.04
CA ALA A 151 32.14 16.82 -1.27
C ALA A 151 31.11 17.96 -1.43
N HIS A 152 31.10 18.94 -0.52
CA HIS A 152 30.16 20.08 -0.58
C HIS A 152 30.34 20.96 -1.85
N GLY A 153 31.57 21.08 -2.35
CA GLY A 153 31.85 21.77 -3.61
C GLY A 153 31.22 21.05 -4.81
N GLU A 154 31.29 19.71 -4.83
CA GLU A 154 30.69 18.88 -5.87
C GLU A 154 29.16 18.94 -5.82
N LEU A 155 28.57 18.94 -4.62
CA LEU A 155 27.13 19.17 -4.45
C LEU A 155 26.69 20.49 -5.10
N ASN A 156 27.37 21.59 -4.77
CA ASN A 156 27.05 22.91 -5.31
C ASN A 156 27.31 22.99 -6.82
N TYR A 157 28.35 22.33 -7.33
CA TYR A 157 28.63 22.21 -8.76
C TYR A 157 27.47 21.53 -9.51
N ARG A 158 26.96 20.40 -8.99
CA ARG A 158 25.83 19.68 -9.59
C ARG A 158 24.54 20.49 -9.56
N ILE A 159 24.25 21.17 -8.44
CA ILE A 159 23.13 22.13 -8.35
C ILE A 159 23.31 23.25 -9.38
N GLY A 160 24.54 23.73 -9.57
CA GLY A 160 24.95 24.70 -10.58
C GLY A 160 24.65 24.29 -12.03
N ARG A 161 24.64 22.99 -12.32
CA ARG A 161 24.45 22.47 -13.68
C ARG A 161 23.08 21.87 -13.97
N ALA A 162 22.30 21.53 -12.95
CA ALA A 162 20.96 20.98 -13.12
C ALA A 162 20.03 21.96 -13.84
N ILE A 163 19.16 21.48 -14.74
CA ILE A 163 18.17 22.36 -15.39
C ILE A 163 17.27 22.93 -14.29
N ALA A 164 17.24 24.26 -14.16
CA ALA A 164 16.49 24.92 -13.09
C ALA A 164 14.99 24.66 -13.29
N PRO A 165 14.27 24.14 -12.27
CA PRO A 165 12.84 23.94 -12.39
C PRO A 165 12.12 25.30 -12.53
N PHE A 166 11.05 25.31 -13.32
CA PHE A 166 10.13 26.43 -13.38
C PHE A 166 8.94 26.15 -12.46
N VAL A 167 8.60 27.11 -11.61
CA VAL A 167 7.36 27.05 -10.83
C VAL A 167 6.25 27.63 -11.70
N ARG A 168 5.23 26.82 -11.97
CA ARG A 168 4.01 27.23 -12.65
C ARG A 168 2.92 27.45 -11.61
N THR A 169 2.51 28.70 -11.43
CA THR A 169 1.43 29.07 -10.52
C THR A 169 0.17 29.35 -11.34
N ALA A 170 -0.93 28.68 -10.99
CA ALA A 170 -2.24 28.92 -11.57
C ALA A 170 -2.96 30.00 -10.75
N VAL A 171 -3.37 31.08 -11.39
CA VAL A 171 -4.19 32.13 -10.76
C VAL A 171 -5.56 32.09 -11.41
N THR A 172 -6.60 31.98 -10.58
CA THR A 172 -7.98 32.10 -11.07
C THR A 172 -8.31 33.57 -11.22
N VAL A 173 -8.57 34.00 -12.45
CA VAL A 173 -9.01 35.36 -12.75
C VAL A 173 -10.54 35.38 -12.71
N PRO A 174 -11.16 36.25 -11.90
CA PRO A 174 -12.61 36.40 -11.88
C PRO A 174 -13.11 36.92 -13.24
N PRO A 175 -14.39 36.75 -13.58
CA PRO A 175 -14.92 37.28 -14.81
C PRO A 175 -14.80 38.82 -14.83
N THR A 176 -14.20 39.36 -15.89
CA THR A 176 -13.97 40.80 -16.06
C THR A 176 -14.55 41.27 -17.39
N ARG A 177 -14.88 42.55 -17.49
CA ARG A 177 -15.28 43.16 -18.78
C ARG A 177 -14.07 43.84 -19.40
N LEU A 178 -13.71 43.42 -20.61
CA LEU A 178 -12.69 44.08 -21.41
C LEU A 178 -13.33 45.26 -22.13
N ILE A 179 -12.90 46.48 -21.75
CA ILE A 179 -13.27 47.72 -22.42
C ILE A 179 -11.97 48.27 -23.02
N ASN A 180 -11.94 48.38 -24.35
CA ASN A 180 -10.84 48.97 -25.12
C ASN A 180 -11.41 49.67 -26.35
N ASP A 181 -10.56 50.26 -27.20
CA ASP A 181 -11.01 50.99 -28.38
C ASP A 181 -11.83 50.13 -29.35
N ASP A 182 -11.51 48.82 -29.44
CA ASP A 182 -12.24 47.85 -30.25
C ASP A 182 -13.57 47.39 -29.62
N HIS A 183 -13.73 47.56 -28.30
CA HIS A 183 -14.88 47.11 -27.51
C HIS A 183 -15.32 48.19 -26.50
N PRO A 184 -16.05 49.23 -26.95
CA PRO A 184 -16.53 50.30 -26.07
C PRO A 184 -17.60 49.81 -25.07
N ALA A 185 -17.90 50.64 -24.07
CA ALA A 185 -18.82 50.30 -22.98
C ALA A 185 -20.17 49.75 -23.50
N PRO A 186 -20.67 48.63 -22.96
CA PRO A 186 -20.25 47.99 -21.71
C PRO A 186 -19.07 47.00 -21.85
N GLY A 187 -18.43 46.86 -23.01
CA GLY A 187 -17.29 45.94 -23.23
C GLY A 187 -17.68 44.45 -23.29
N ILE A 188 -16.73 43.59 -23.67
CA ILE A 188 -16.94 42.14 -23.77
C ILE A 188 -16.70 41.47 -22.42
N LEU A 189 -17.59 40.55 -22.02
CA LEU A 189 -17.41 39.74 -20.82
C LEU A 189 -16.37 38.64 -21.09
N ILE A 190 -15.24 38.70 -20.39
CA ILE A 190 -14.26 37.62 -20.30
C ILE A 190 -14.71 36.69 -19.17
N PRO A 191 -15.04 35.42 -19.45
CA PRO A 191 -15.41 34.45 -18.42
C PRO A 191 -14.26 34.20 -17.44
N ARG A 192 -14.61 33.63 -16.28
CA ARG A 192 -13.62 33.09 -15.35
C ARG A 192 -12.68 32.15 -16.08
N HIS A 193 -11.38 32.41 -15.97
CA HIS A 193 -10.35 31.58 -16.58
C HIS A 193 -9.14 31.44 -15.63
N VAL A 194 -8.24 30.55 -15.99
CA VAL A 194 -7.00 30.29 -15.24
C VAL A 194 -5.85 30.82 -16.05
N GLU A 195 -5.11 31.77 -15.50
CA GLU A 195 -3.83 32.21 -16.03
C GLU A 195 -2.70 31.47 -15.33
N TYR A 196 -1.63 31.19 -16.08
CA TYR A 196 -0.44 30.54 -15.53
C TYR A 196 0.73 31.50 -15.57
N THR A 197 1.28 31.84 -14.41
CA THR A 197 2.55 32.55 -14.32
C THR A 197 3.68 31.54 -14.17
N VAL A 198 4.69 31.63 -15.03
CA VAL A 198 5.90 30.79 -14.95
C VAL A 198 7.02 31.63 -14.35
N ARG A 199 7.59 31.19 -13.24
CA ARG A 199 8.77 31.83 -12.64
C ARG A 199 9.89 30.81 -12.50
N ARG A 200 11.11 31.22 -12.84
CA ARG A 200 12.30 30.39 -12.61
C ARG A 200 12.52 30.26 -11.10
N GLN A 201 12.67 29.04 -10.60
CA GLN A 201 12.97 28.84 -9.18
C GLN A 201 14.42 29.26 -8.88
N SER A 202 14.61 30.03 -7.82
CA SER A 202 15.94 30.32 -7.28
C SER A 202 16.55 29.05 -6.72
N ARG A 203 17.81 28.76 -7.06
CA ARG A 203 18.51 27.59 -6.55
C ARG A 203 18.99 27.81 -5.13
N ARG A 204 18.98 26.74 -4.34
CA ARG A 204 19.54 26.73 -2.99
C ARG A 204 20.88 26.00 -3.00
N PHE A 205 21.97 26.74 -2.82
CA PHE A 205 23.31 26.18 -2.63
C PHE A 205 23.58 25.96 -1.15
N LEU A 206 24.44 25.00 -0.79
CA LEU A 206 24.88 24.79 0.58
C LEU A 206 26.00 25.77 0.93
N ALA A 207 25.81 26.61 1.97
CA ALA A 207 26.79 27.62 2.36
C ALA A 207 27.95 27.07 3.22
N GLY A 208 27.83 25.84 3.72
CA GLY A 208 28.85 25.15 4.51
C GLY A 208 28.24 24.27 5.61
N ALA A 209 29.09 23.71 6.48
CA ALA A 209 28.65 22.80 7.56
C ALA A 209 27.61 23.43 8.51
N HIS A 210 27.70 24.73 8.76
CA HIS A 210 26.75 25.46 9.60
C HIS A 210 25.34 25.59 8.98
N ASP A 211 25.22 25.35 7.67
CA ASP A 211 23.99 25.56 6.90
C ASP A 211 23.24 24.24 6.58
N ILE A 212 23.68 23.11 7.13
CA ILE A 212 23.08 21.78 6.84
C ILE A 212 21.56 21.79 7.10
N ASN A 213 21.13 22.29 8.26
CA ASN A 213 19.72 22.34 8.63
C ASN A 213 18.93 23.39 7.83
N GLY A 214 19.55 24.52 7.53
CA GLY A 214 18.96 25.57 6.70
C GLY A 214 18.74 25.12 5.26
N PHE A 215 19.71 24.39 4.71
CA PHE A 215 19.60 23.72 3.44
C PHE A 215 18.50 22.65 3.49
N ALA A 216 18.57 21.68 4.40
CA ALA A 216 17.61 20.57 4.43
C ALA A 216 16.13 21.01 4.53
N SER A 217 15.86 22.08 5.26
CA SER A 217 14.49 22.61 5.44
C SER A 217 13.97 23.43 4.25
N GLN A 218 14.84 24.16 3.55
CA GLN A 218 14.44 25.13 2.51
C GLN A 218 14.79 24.69 1.08
N THR A 219 15.46 23.55 0.92
CA THR A 219 15.91 23.07 -0.40
C THR A 219 14.75 22.53 -1.24
N PRO A 220 14.57 22.98 -2.49
CA PRO A 220 13.58 22.44 -3.42
C PRO A 220 13.86 21.02 -3.88
N VAL A 221 12.85 20.35 -4.45
CA VAL A 221 12.89 18.90 -4.77
C VAL A 221 14.10 18.50 -5.61
N VAL A 222 14.45 19.28 -6.64
CA VAL A 222 15.56 18.95 -7.56
C VAL A 222 16.88 18.88 -6.81
N GLU A 223 17.17 19.88 -5.99
CA GLU A 223 18.40 19.93 -5.19
C GLU A 223 18.42 18.86 -4.09
N ARG A 224 17.26 18.44 -3.55
CA ARG A 224 17.17 17.28 -2.65
C ARG A 224 17.57 15.99 -3.35
N ASP A 225 17.11 15.80 -4.58
CA ASP A 225 17.43 14.60 -5.35
C ASP A 225 18.91 14.57 -5.73
N ILE A 226 19.50 15.71 -6.11
CA ILE A 226 20.95 15.82 -6.36
C ILE A 226 21.76 15.45 -5.11
N ALA A 227 21.37 15.95 -3.92
CA ALA A 227 22.02 15.58 -2.67
C ALA A 227 21.89 14.07 -2.39
N ARG A 228 20.72 13.48 -2.64
CA ARG A 228 20.50 12.04 -2.48
C ARG A 228 21.39 11.21 -3.42
N TYR A 229 21.48 11.58 -4.70
CA TYR A 229 22.31 10.88 -5.66
C TYR A 229 23.79 10.93 -5.28
N LEU A 230 24.29 12.12 -4.92
CA LEU A 230 25.68 12.27 -4.49
C LEU A 230 25.96 11.44 -3.23
N TYR A 231 25.07 11.46 -2.24
CA TYR A 231 25.22 10.64 -1.04
C TYR A 231 25.33 9.14 -1.37
N VAL A 232 24.47 8.62 -2.25
CA VAL A 232 24.51 7.21 -2.66
C VAL A 232 25.82 6.87 -3.38
N GLU A 233 26.33 7.76 -4.23
CA GLU A 233 27.63 7.58 -4.89
C GLU A 233 28.78 7.51 -3.86
N LEU A 234 28.79 8.41 -2.87
CA LEU A 234 29.82 8.42 -1.82
C LEU A 234 29.77 7.17 -0.94
N VAL A 235 28.58 6.69 -0.58
CA VAL A 235 28.39 5.44 0.16
C VAL A 235 28.90 4.25 -0.65
N ASN A 236 28.56 4.16 -1.93
CA ASN A 236 29.03 3.09 -2.81
C ASN A 236 30.56 3.14 -3.02
N ALA A 237 31.15 4.33 -2.99
CA ALA A 237 32.59 4.54 -3.05
C ALA A 237 33.31 4.30 -1.71
N GLY A 238 32.58 3.99 -0.62
CA GLY A 238 33.14 3.76 0.71
C GLY A 238 33.66 5.03 1.40
N GLN A 239 33.23 6.21 0.97
CA GLN A 239 33.69 7.50 1.50
C GLN A 239 32.86 8.00 2.70
N VAL A 240 31.78 7.29 3.05
CA VAL A 240 30.89 7.58 4.18
C VAL A 240 30.56 6.25 4.86
N SER A 241 30.76 6.16 6.18
CA SER A 241 30.59 4.94 7.01
C SER A 241 29.48 5.09 8.03
#